data_AF-A0A1M6QIG6-F1
#
_entry.id   AF-A0A1M6QIG6-F1
#
_cell.length_a   1.000
_cell.length_b   1.000
_cell.length_c   1.000
_cell.angle_alpha   90.00
_cell.angle_beta   90.00
_cell.angle_gamma   90.00
#
_symmetry.space_group_name_H-M   'P 1'
#
loop_
_entity.id
_entity.type
_entity.pdbx_description
1 polymer ?
#
loop_
_entity_poly.entity_id
_entity_poly.type
_entity_poly.pdbx_seq_one_letter_code
_entity_poly.pdbx_strand_id
1 'polypeptide(L)'
;MYTIKQLRRKKDISQSQLAKEIGVSLRTIQLYERKDANIPIKNLTKIADFFDLTIAELYLHEVNDMGEAYTKKQPFTKHGSVFYPLSHGKYLVMAPLVLVEWSKKYIENLKEDSVKNPFQAGFIVDFLNEEPHRVFEVSGDSMNDSTMDAIPNKAFVLALETKKETLTKNDENLWNRSYILVCSDRIICKQLMGFNRQTNALQCHNLNTSPEYQDFEVSINDVLQVFRVMKKQI
;
A
#
# COMPACT_ATOMS: atom_id res chain seq x y z
N MET A 1 -20.72 -1.55 15.99
CA MET A 1 -19.89 -0.34 15.99
C MET A 1 -20.33 0.72 16.97
N TYR A 2 -19.59 0.86 18.07
CA TYR A 2 -19.76 1.96 19.04
C TYR A 2 -19.47 3.35 18.41
N THR A 3 -18.54 3.39 17.46
CA THR A 3 -18.13 4.57 16.69
C THR A 3 -19.26 5.24 15.92
N ILE A 4 -20.14 4.48 15.26
CA ILE A 4 -21.24 5.06 14.46
C ILE A 4 -22.14 5.90 15.37
N LYS A 5 -22.44 5.40 16.56
CA LYS A 5 -23.26 6.11 17.56
C LYS A 5 -22.61 7.42 18.01
N GLN A 6 -21.28 7.44 18.16
CA GLN A 6 -20.56 8.65 18.54
C GLN A 6 -20.50 9.68 17.42
N LEU A 7 -20.13 9.27 16.20
CA LEU A 7 -20.09 10.14 15.03
C LEU A 7 -21.46 10.79 14.79
N ARG A 8 -22.52 9.99 14.91
CA ARG A 8 -23.90 10.45 14.81
C ARG A 8 -24.23 11.51 15.87
N ARG A 9 -23.86 11.27 17.13
CA ARG A 9 -24.07 12.24 18.24
C ARG A 9 -23.24 13.51 18.05
N LYS A 10 -22.04 13.42 17.49
CA LYS A 10 -21.16 14.57 17.21
C LYS A 10 -21.71 15.46 16.07
N LYS A 11 -22.36 14.86 15.06
CA LYS A 11 -23.11 15.58 14.02
C LYS A 11 -24.53 16.00 14.48
N ASP A 12 -24.89 15.80 15.75
CA ASP A 12 -26.19 16.15 16.36
C ASP A 12 -27.43 15.61 15.61
N ILE A 13 -27.36 14.37 15.14
CA ILE A 13 -28.46 13.73 14.40
C ILE A 13 -29.02 12.50 15.14
N SER A 14 -30.30 12.23 14.93
CA SER A 14 -31.01 11.05 15.46
C SER A 14 -30.71 9.79 14.64
N GLN A 15 -30.95 8.62 15.24
CA GLN A 15 -30.81 7.33 14.53
C GLN A 15 -31.73 7.26 13.31
N SER A 16 -32.92 7.86 13.38
CA SER A 16 -33.87 7.93 12.27
C SER A 16 -33.37 8.80 11.11
N GLN A 17 -32.71 9.92 11.42
CA GLN A 17 -32.08 10.76 10.40
C GLN A 17 -30.93 10.02 9.72
N LEU A 18 -30.02 9.40 10.48
CA LEU A 18 -28.93 8.61 9.91
C LEU A 18 -29.46 7.46 9.02
N ALA A 19 -30.52 6.78 9.47
CA ALA A 19 -31.17 5.70 8.71
C ALA A 19 -31.68 6.20 7.34
N LYS A 20 -32.29 7.39 7.32
CA LYS A 20 -32.79 8.04 6.11
C LYS A 20 -31.66 8.40 5.16
N GLU A 21 -30.59 9.01 5.66
CA GLU A 21 -29.44 9.44 4.85
C GLU A 21 -28.73 8.27 4.15
N ILE A 22 -28.48 7.17 4.87
CA ILE A 22 -27.80 6.00 4.27
C ILE A 22 -28.78 5.01 3.58
N GLY A 23 -30.08 5.29 3.64
CA GLY A 23 -31.13 4.49 3.00
C GLY A 23 -31.31 3.09 3.61
N VAL A 24 -31.42 2.99 4.93
CA VAL A 24 -31.73 1.75 5.67
C VAL A 24 -32.83 1.98 6.70
N SER A 25 -33.33 0.90 7.34
CA SER A 25 -34.33 1.03 8.39
C SER A 25 -33.73 1.55 9.71
N LEU A 26 -34.55 2.21 10.55
CA LEU A 26 -34.15 2.57 11.93
C LEU A 26 -33.62 1.35 12.70
N ARG A 27 -34.27 0.20 12.55
CA ARG A 27 -33.87 -1.06 13.19
C ARG A 27 -32.47 -1.51 12.75
N THR A 28 -32.11 -1.23 11.50
CA THR A 28 -30.78 -1.51 10.94
C THR A 28 -29.70 -0.65 11.59
N ILE A 29 -29.94 0.66 11.77
CA ILE A 29 -29.01 1.55 12.50
C ILE A 29 -28.86 1.11 13.96
N GLN A 30 -29.96 0.77 14.62
CA GLN A 30 -29.93 0.27 15.99
C GLN A 30 -29.11 -1.02 16.12
N LEU A 31 -29.15 -1.90 15.11
CA LEU A 31 -28.31 -3.09 15.05
C LEU A 31 -26.83 -2.71 14.87
N TYR A 32 -26.53 -1.80 13.94
CA TYR A 32 -25.16 -1.37 13.62
C TYR A 32 -24.46 -0.66 14.78
N GLU A 33 -25.21 0.08 15.60
CA GLU A 33 -24.69 0.76 16.80
C GLU A 33 -24.44 -0.17 18.00
N ARG A 34 -24.75 -1.48 17.91
CA ARG A 34 -24.40 -2.46 18.94
C ARG A 34 -22.93 -2.84 18.86
N LYS A 35 -22.35 -3.30 19.98
CA LYS A 35 -21.02 -3.92 19.97
C LYS A 35 -21.05 -5.18 19.09
N ASP A 36 -19.96 -5.41 18.35
CA ASP A 36 -19.74 -6.60 17.50
C ASP A 36 -20.77 -6.79 16.35
N ALA A 37 -21.46 -5.73 15.95
CA ALA A 37 -22.39 -5.78 14.83
C ALA A 37 -21.65 -6.07 13.52
N ASN A 38 -22.02 -7.16 12.84
CA ASN A 38 -21.55 -7.42 11.48
C ASN A 38 -22.31 -6.54 10.49
N ILE A 39 -21.62 -5.58 9.87
CA ILE A 39 -22.20 -4.61 8.93
C ILE A 39 -21.76 -4.99 7.51
N PRO A 40 -22.70 -5.22 6.58
CA PRO A 40 -22.36 -5.48 5.18
C PRO A 40 -21.52 -4.33 4.58
N ILE A 41 -20.46 -4.66 3.85
CA ILE A 41 -19.53 -3.68 3.23
C ILE A 41 -20.28 -2.56 2.49
N LYS A 42 -21.31 -2.91 1.71
CA LYS A 42 -22.15 -1.93 1.00
C LYS A 42 -22.72 -0.84 1.91
N ASN A 43 -23.17 -1.20 3.10
CA ASN A 43 -23.73 -0.23 4.06
C ASN A 43 -22.61 0.46 4.84
N LEU A 44 -21.49 -0.22 5.08
CA LEU A 44 -20.30 0.37 5.67
C LEU A 44 -19.74 1.51 4.80
N THR A 45 -19.66 1.31 3.47
CA THR A 45 -19.26 2.35 2.51
C THR A 45 -20.15 3.57 2.62
N LYS A 46 -21.48 3.40 2.62
CA LYS A 46 -22.42 4.52 2.76
C LYS A 46 -22.27 5.30 4.07
N ILE A 47 -21.97 4.57 5.15
CA ILE A 47 -21.72 5.18 6.47
C ILE A 47 -20.41 5.97 6.42
N ALA A 48 -19.38 5.42 5.78
CA ALA A 48 -18.09 6.06 5.56
C ALA A 48 -18.27 7.38 4.78
N ASP A 49 -18.93 7.30 3.63
CA ASP A 49 -19.22 8.45 2.77
C ASP A 49 -20.02 9.53 3.53
N PHE A 50 -21.03 9.14 4.30
CA PHE A 50 -21.85 10.10 5.08
C PHE A 50 -21.04 10.86 6.15
N PHE A 51 -20.04 10.22 6.73
CA PHE A 51 -19.18 10.84 7.74
C PHE A 51 -17.91 11.47 7.17
N ASP A 52 -17.76 11.48 5.84
CA ASP A 52 -16.56 11.94 5.14
C ASP A 52 -15.30 11.18 5.60
N LEU A 53 -15.47 9.87 5.85
CA LEU A 53 -14.43 8.95 6.29
C LEU A 53 -14.27 7.81 5.29
N THR A 54 -13.11 7.18 5.32
CA THR A 54 -12.88 5.87 4.73
C THR A 54 -13.39 4.77 5.67
N ILE A 55 -13.65 3.59 5.11
CA ILE A 55 -13.96 2.38 5.89
C ILE A 55 -12.86 2.10 6.93
N ALA A 56 -11.60 2.32 6.56
CA ALA A 56 -10.46 2.13 7.46
C ALA A 56 -10.52 3.07 8.67
N GLU A 57 -10.83 4.35 8.46
CA GLU A 57 -10.97 5.34 9.55
C GLU A 57 -12.14 4.99 10.48
N LEU A 58 -13.25 4.50 9.93
CA LEU A 58 -14.39 4.00 10.71
C LEU A 58 -14.00 2.89 11.68
N TYR A 59 -13.19 1.92 11.23
CA TYR A 59 -12.67 0.86 12.10
C TYR A 59 -11.63 1.38 13.10
N LEU A 60 -10.78 2.32 12.69
CA LEU A 60 -9.77 2.95 13.56
C LEU A 60 -10.42 3.67 14.74
N HIS A 61 -11.55 4.34 14.51
CA HIS A 61 -12.33 4.96 15.56
C HIS A 61 -13.04 3.96 16.48
N GLU A 62 -13.26 2.70 16.06
CA GLU A 62 -13.85 1.65 16.92
C GLU A 62 -12.83 1.09 17.89
N VAL A 63 -11.58 0.95 17.44
CA VAL A 63 -10.46 0.48 18.26
C VAL A 63 -10.04 1.53 19.30
N ASN A 64 -10.14 2.83 18.97
CA ASN A 64 -9.83 3.94 19.88
C ASN A 64 -10.61 3.92 21.22
N ASP A 65 -11.85 3.42 21.24
CA ASP A 65 -12.68 3.38 22.47
C ASP A 65 -12.64 2.04 23.21
N MET A 66 -12.00 1.02 22.64
CA MET A 66 -11.77 -0.29 23.26
C MET A 66 -10.49 -0.35 24.13
N GLY A 67 -9.87 0.80 24.41
CA GLY A 67 -8.87 0.93 25.47
C GLY A 67 -7.41 0.74 25.06
N GLU A 68 -7.09 0.71 23.76
CA GLU A 68 -5.70 0.80 23.31
C GLU A 68 -5.40 2.24 22.89
N ALA A 69 -4.72 2.96 23.79
CA ALA A 69 -4.33 4.35 23.60
C ALA A 69 -3.45 4.51 22.35
N TYR A 70 -4.01 5.09 21.29
CA TYR A 70 -3.20 5.65 20.21
C TYR A 70 -2.34 6.77 20.81
N THR A 71 -1.06 6.75 20.46
CA THR A 71 -0.14 7.83 20.80
C THR A 71 -0.73 9.15 20.29
N LYS A 72 -0.62 10.24 21.07
CA LYS A 72 -1.16 11.60 20.77
C LYS A 72 -0.71 12.24 19.43
N LYS A 73 -0.03 11.51 18.56
CA LYS A 73 0.45 12.00 17.28
C LYS A 73 -0.68 11.92 16.25
N GLN A 74 -1.04 13.05 15.66
CA GLN A 74 -2.05 13.09 14.60
C GLN A 74 -1.52 12.42 13.32
N PRO A 75 -2.41 11.86 12.48
CA PRO A 75 -2.03 11.42 11.16
C PRO A 75 -1.40 12.56 10.36
N PHE A 76 -0.44 12.24 9.50
CA PHE A 76 0.21 13.22 8.64
C PHE A 76 0.42 12.66 7.24
N THR A 77 0.47 13.55 6.25
CA THR A 77 0.68 13.19 4.85
C THR A 77 2.10 13.53 4.42
N LYS A 78 2.75 12.61 3.71
CA LYS A 78 4.07 12.83 3.14
C LYS A 78 4.21 12.02 1.84
N HIS A 79 4.67 12.65 0.77
CA HIS A 79 4.87 12.04 -0.55
C HIS A 79 3.64 11.27 -1.11
N GLY A 80 2.43 11.77 -0.83
CA GLY A 80 1.19 11.13 -1.27
C GLY A 80 0.74 9.93 -0.42
N SER A 81 1.48 9.60 0.64
CA SER A 81 1.12 8.59 1.63
C SER A 81 0.60 9.24 2.91
N VAL A 82 -0.37 8.60 3.57
CA VAL A 82 -0.89 9.02 4.88
C VAL A 82 -0.36 8.08 5.95
N PHE A 83 0.21 8.64 7.01
CA PHE A 83 0.82 7.91 8.10
C PHE A 83 -0.03 8.08 9.36
N TYR A 84 -0.51 6.97 9.90
CA TYR A 84 -1.27 6.91 11.13
C TYR A 84 -0.37 6.36 12.24
N PRO A 85 0.03 7.18 13.22
CA PRO A 85 0.83 6.72 14.35
C PRO A 85 0.06 5.69 15.18
N LEU A 86 0.73 4.60 15.52
CA LEU A 86 0.20 3.51 16.36
C LEU A 86 0.94 3.49 17.71
N SER A 87 0.58 2.55 18.58
CA SER A 87 1.32 2.26 19.81
C SER A 87 2.73 1.72 19.50
N HIS A 88 3.64 1.84 20.47
CA HIS A 88 5.02 1.31 20.39
C HIS A 88 5.86 1.81 19.20
N GLY A 89 5.60 3.00 18.69
CA GLY A 89 6.40 3.62 17.62
C GLY A 89 6.12 3.10 16.22
N LYS A 90 5.12 2.23 16.05
CA LYS A 90 4.67 1.73 14.74
C LYS A 90 3.80 2.76 14.01
N TYR A 91 3.65 2.60 12.70
CA TYR A 91 2.79 3.41 11.87
C TYR A 91 1.99 2.53 10.91
N LEU A 92 0.72 2.83 10.70
CA LEU A 92 -0.03 2.35 9.53
C LEU A 92 0.21 3.36 8.40
N VAL A 93 0.80 2.90 7.30
CA VAL A 93 1.09 3.68 6.10
C VAL A 93 0.06 3.34 5.05
N MET A 94 -0.78 4.29 4.68
CA MET A 94 -1.65 4.22 3.50
C MET A 94 -0.89 4.83 2.32
N ALA A 95 -0.33 3.99 1.46
CA ALA A 95 0.48 4.41 0.32
C ALA A 95 -0.24 4.15 -1.02
N PRO A 96 0.04 4.94 -2.08
CA PRO A 96 -0.51 4.70 -3.41
C PRO A 96 -0.22 3.28 -3.91
N LEU A 97 -1.23 2.61 -4.46
CA LEU A 97 -1.16 1.22 -4.93
C LEU A 97 -1.18 1.15 -6.46
N VAL A 98 -0.22 0.46 -7.06
CA VAL A 98 -0.21 0.15 -8.49
C VAL A 98 -0.64 -1.31 -8.68
N LEU A 99 -1.87 -1.50 -9.16
CA LEU A 99 -2.39 -2.81 -9.56
C LEU A 99 -1.77 -3.27 -10.88
N VAL A 100 -1.68 -4.57 -11.10
CA VAL A 100 -1.11 -5.16 -12.33
C VAL A 100 -1.86 -4.66 -13.57
N GLU A 101 -3.19 -4.62 -13.49
CA GLU A 101 -4.07 -4.12 -14.56
C GLU A 101 -3.92 -2.61 -14.83
N TRP A 102 -3.36 -1.86 -13.88
CA TRP A 102 -3.08 -0.42 -14.01
C TRP A 102 -1.63 -0.09 -14.35
N SER A 103 -0.74 -1.09 -14.43
CA SER A 103 0.70 -0.89 -14.67
C SER A 103 1.00 -0.07 -15.92
N LYS A 104 0.36 -0.36 -17.06
CA LYS A 104 0.54 0.38 -18.31
C LYS A 104 0.17 1.86 -18.17
N LYS A 105 -1.02 2.11 -17.62
CA LYS A 105 -1.51 3.48 -17.37
C LYS A 105 -0.65 4.24 -16.37
N TYR A 106 -0.11 3.54 -15.37
CA TYR A 106 0.85 4.14 -14.44
C TYR A 106 2.11 4.60 -15.17
N ILE A 107 2.69 3.76 -16.04
CA ILE A 107 3.86 4.11 -16.86
C ILE A 107 3.56 5.29 -17.81
N GLU A 108 2.39 5.31 -18.45
CA GLU A 108 1.96 6.42 -19.32
C GLU A 108 1.83 7.73 -18.54
N ASN A 109 1.18 7.71 -17.38
CA ASN A 109 1.01 8.89 -16.52
C ASN A 109 2.33 9.48 -16.02
N LEU A 110 3.38 8.66 -15.86
CA LEU A 110 4.72 9.15 -15.52
C LEU A 110 5.35 9.98 -16.65
N LYS A 111 4.99 9.69 -17.91
CA LYS A 111 5.47 10.44 -19.07
C LYS A 111 4.73 11.78 -19.24
N GLU A 112 3.47 11.83 -18.83
CA GLU A 112 2.58 12.99 -18.98
C GLU A 112 2.54 13.91 -17.74
N ASP A 113 3.32 13.60 -16.70
CA ASP A 113 3.37 14.31 -15.41
C ASP A 113 1.99 14.49 -14.74
N SER A 114 1.06 13.57 -15.03
CA SER A 114 -0.32 13.59 -14.54
C SER A 114 -0.65 12.31 -13.77
N VAL A 115 -0.01 12.11 -12.61
CA VAL A 115 -0.21 10.90 -11.81
C VAL A 115 -1.50 11.03 -10.98
N LYS A 116 -2.62 10.52 -11.52
CA LYS A 116 -3.82 10.23 -10.73
C LYS A 116 -3.91 8.73 -10.45
N ASN A 117 -3.52 8.33 -9.24
CA ASN A 117 -3.70 6.96 -8.77
C ASN A 117 -4.79 6.93 -7.68
N PRO A 118 -5.98 6.36 -7.97
CA PRO A 118 -7.08 6.33 -7.01
C PRO A 118 -6.91 5.27 -5.93
N PHE A 119 -5.97 4.33 -6.09
CA PHE A 119 -5.84 3.19 -5.19
C PHE A 119 -4.82 3.45 -4.10
N GLN A 120 -5.13 2.98 -2.90
CA GLN A 120 -4.23 2.97 -1.76
C GLN A 120 -4.28 1.61 -1.07
N ALA A 121 -3.17 1.22 -0.45
CA ALA A 121 -3.08 0.03 0.39
C ALA A 121 -2.33 0.36 1.69
N GLY A 122 -2.74 -0.32 2.76
CA GLY A 122 -2.23 -0.11 4.11
C GLY A 122 -1.16 -1.12 4.51
N PHE A 123 -0.05 -0.66 5.08
CA PHE A 123 0.99 -1.50 5.68
C PHE A 123 1.36 -1.00 7.07
N ILE A 124 1.60 -1.91 8.02
CA ILE A 124 2.17 -1.55 9.32
C ILE A 124 3.70 -1.59 9.22
N VAL A 125 4.35 -0.47 9.56
CA VAL A 125 5.81 -0.30 9.58
C VAL A 125 6.29 0.08 10.98
N ASP A 126 7.52 -0.29 11.33
CA ASP A 126 8.10 -0.03 12.65
C ASP A 126 8.82 1.32 12.75
N PHE A 127 9.13 1.94 11.60
CA PHE A 127 9.80 3.23 11.51
C PHE A 127 9.34 3.99 10.28
N LEU A 128 9.47 5.32 10.32
CA LEU A 128 9.19 6.19 9.19
C LEU A 128 10.42 6.29 8.30
N ASN A 129 10.24 6.02 7.01
CA ASN A 129 11.23 6.34 6.00
C ASN A 129 10.96 7.72 5.40
N GLU A 130 12.03 8.41 5.04
CA GLU A 130 11.96 9.72 4.39
C GLU A 130 11.51 9.58 2.94
N GLU A 131 11.85 8.45 2.33
CA GLU A 131 11.61 8.17 0.92
C GLU A 131 10.11 7.95 0.61
N PRO A 132 9.66 8.33 -0.60
CA PRO A 132 8.32 8.03 -1.07
C PRO A 132 8.01 6.53 -1.00
N HIS A 133 6.86 6.20 -0.41
CA HIS A 133 6.37 4.83 -0.34
C HIS A 133 5.42 4.55 -1.50
N ARG A 134 5.45 3.33 -2.02
CA ARG A 134 4.50 2.84 -3.02
C ARG A 134 4.20 1.38 -2.79
N VAL A 135 2.96 1.00 -3.03
CA VAL A 135 2.56 -0.42 -3.02
C VAL A 135 2.43 -0.89 -4.46
N PHE A 136 2.93 -2.09 -4.74
CA PHE A 136 2.77 -2.76 -6.03
C PHE A 136 2.13 -4.12 -5.83
N GLU A 137 1.17 -4.45 -6.68
CA GLU A 137 0.73 -5.84 -6.86
C GLU A 137 1.74 -6.55 -7.77
N VAL A 138 2.25 -7.70 -7.31
CA VAL A 138 3.24 -8.49 -8.07
C VAL A 138 2.53 -9.48 -8.98
N SER A 139 3.03 -9.61 -10.21
CA SER A 139 2.53 -10.55 -11.22
C SER A 139 3.56 -11.64 -11.49
N GLY A 140 3.09 -12.88 -11.51
CA GLY A 140 3.90 -14.07 -11.79
C GLY A 140 4.69 -14.57 -10.59
N ASP A 141 5.29 -15.76 -10.75
CA ASP A 141 5.94 -16.50 -9.66
C ASP A 141 7.48 -16.50 -9.76
N SER A 142 8.05 -15.60 -10.56
CA SER A 142 9.52 -15.52 -10.72
C SER A 142 10.27 -15.21 -9.41
N MET A 143 9.59 -14.62 -8.44
CA MET A 143 10.14 -14.31 -7.12
C MET A 143 9.64 -15.28 -6.04
N ASN A 144 9.01 -16.40 -6.43
CA ASN A 144 8.42 -17.36 -5.53
C ASN A 144 9.22 -18.66 -5.50
N ASP A 145 10.16 -18.75 -4.57
CA ASP A 145 10.97 -19.94 -4.31
C ASP A 145 10.45 -20.77 -3.12
N SER A 146 9.22 -20.48 -2.65
CA SER A 146 8.62 -21.06 -1.44
C SER A 146 9.39 -20.83 -0.13
N THR A 147 10.38 -19.92 -0.12
CA THR A 147 11.09 -19.54 1.10
C THR A 147 10.39 -18.42 1.86
N MET A 148 10.94 -18.04 3.01
CA MET A 148 10.47 -16.87 3.77
C MET A 148 10.62 -15.56 2.96
N ASP A 149 11.58 -15.48 2.04
CA ASP A 149 11.85 -14.29 1.23
C ASP A 149 11.01 -14.22 -0.04
N ALA A 150 10.36 -15.34 -0.42
CA ALA A 150 9.47 -15.45 -1.56
C ALA A 150 8.45 -14.30 -1.67
N ILE A 151 8.23 -13.82 -2.88
CA ILE A 151 7.19 -12.87 -3.24
C ILE A 151 6.29 -13.56 -4.28
N PRO A 152 5.20 -14.21 -3.84
CA PRO A 152 4.32 -14.96 -4.73
C PRO A 152 3.52 -14.06 -5.66
N ASN A 153 2.98 -14.66 -6.72
CA ASN A 153 2.00 -14.00 -7.58
C ASN A 153 0.83 -13.43 -6.74
N LYS A 154 0.35 -12.24 -7.10
CA LYS A 154 -0.70 -11.47 -6.40
C LYS A 154 -0.31 -10.92 -5.03
N ALA A 155 0.92 -11.11 -4.57
CA ALA A 155 1.39 -10.42 -3.36
C ALA A 155 1.41 -8.90 -3.55
N PHE A 156 1.07 -8.18 -2.49
CA PHE A 156 1.27 -6.73 -2.41
C PHE A 156 2.59 -6.44 -1.71
N VAL A 157 3.43 -5.61 -2.33
CA VAL A 157 4.71 -5.21 -1.74
C VAL A 157 4.75 -3.72 -1.46
N LEU A 158 5.09 -3.35 -0.23
CA LEU A 158 5.46 -1.99 0.13
C LEU A 158 6.92 -1.77 -0.23
N ALA A 159 7.19 -0.75 -1.04
CA ALA A 159 8.53 -0.43 -1.52
C ALA A 159 8.83 1.07 -1.37
N LEU A 160 10.11 1.39 -1.16
CA LEU A 160 10.63 2.75 -0.98
C LEU A 160 11.35 3.21 -2.25
N GLU A 161 11.01 4.39 -2.74
CA GLU A 161 11.66 4.96 -3.91
C GLU A 161 13.16 5.12 -3.67
N THR A 162 13.95 4.64 -4.62
CA THR A 162 15.41 4.68 -4.60
C THR A 162 15.89 5.41 -5.83
N LYS A 163 16.82 6.36 -5.65
CA LYS A 163 17.44 7.09 -6.76
C LYS A 163 18.23 6.13 -7.65
N LYS A 164 18.04 6.22 -8.97
CA LYS A 164 18.74 5.36 -9.95
C LYS A 164 20.25 5.53 -9.86
N GLU A 165 20.71 6.74 -9.59
CA GLU A 165 22.13 7.09 -9.43
C GLU A 165 22.75 6.42 -8.20
N THR A 166 21.95 5.94 -7.25
CA THR A 166 22.45 5.15 -6.12
C THR A 166 22.85 3.76 -6.59
N LEU A 167 22.10 3.15 -7.51
CA LEU A 167 22.40 1.81 -8.05
C LEU A 167 23.64 1.78 -8.95
N THR A 168 24.11 2.92 -9.46
CA THR A 168 25.35 2.97 -10.24
C THR A 168 26.60 3.07 -9.37
N LYS A 169 26.44 3.24 -8.05
CA LYS A 169 27.53 3.34 -7.08
C LYS A 169 27.93 1.97 -6.56
N ASN A 170 29.19 1.86 -6.11
CA ASN A 170 29.70 0.65 -5.50
C ASN A 170 29.30 0.63 -4.02
N ASP A 171 28.06 0.21 -3.73
CA ASP A 171 27.56 0.00 -2.38
C ASP A 171 26.98 -1.42 -2.27
N GLU A 172 27.67 -2.28 -1.52
CA GLU A 172 27.32 -3.68 -1.35
C GLU A 172 25.96 -3.87 -0.67
N ASN A 173 25.47 -2.87 0.08
CA ASN A 173 24.19 -2.95 0.78
C ASN A 173 22.98 -2.91 -0.16
N LEU A 174 23.18 -2.53 -1.43
CA LEU A 174 22.12 -2.43 -2.44
C LEU A 174 21.77 -3.79 -3.05
N TRP A 175 22.71 -4.74 -3.03
CA TRP A 175 22.60 -6.02 -3.73
C TRP A 175 21.95 -7.10 -2.87
N ASN A 176 21.53 -8.19 -3.50
CA ASN A 176 20.83 -9.32 -2.88
C ASN A 176 19.51 -8.90 -2.20
N ARG A 177 18.91 -7.80 -2.66
CA ARG A 177 17.60 -7.30 -2.19
C ARG A 177 16.60 -7.27 -3.33
N SER A 178 15.32 -7.44 -3.00
CA SER A 178 14.22 -7.34 -3.96
C SER A 178 13.88 -5.89 -4.26
N TYR A 179 13.68 -5.59 -5.54
CA TYR A 179 13.28 -4.28 -6.05
C TYR A 179 12.11 -4.41 -7.01
N ILE A 180 11.28 -3.38 -7.04
CA ILE A 180 10.39 -3.09 -8.15
C ILE A 180 11.11 -2.14 -9.11
N LEU A 181 11.23 -2.55 -10.37
CA LEU A 181 11.70 -1.71 -11.46
C LEU A 181 10.49 -1.33 -12.31
N VAL A 182 10.24 -0.02 -12.41
CA VAL A 182 9.26 0.54 -13.34
C VAL A 182 10.02 0.87 -14.61
N CYS A 183 9.93 0.01 -15.62
CA CYS A 183 10.54 0.21 -16.92
C CYS A 183 9.59 0.98 -17.85
N SER A 184 10.10 1.40 -19.00
CA SER A 184 9.37 2.15 -20.03
C SER A 184 8.21 1.37 -20.67
N ASP A 185 8.24 0.03 -20.58
CA ASP A 185 7.29 -0.93 -21.17
C ASP A 185 6.57 -1.83 -20.14
N ARG A 186 7.17 -2.07 -18.96
CA ARG A 186 6.66 -3.01 -17.95
C ARG A 186 7.08 -2.65 -16.52
N ILE A 187 6.41 -3.23 -15.53
CA ILE A 187 6.82 -3.20 -14.12
C ILE A 187 7.22 -4.61 -13.71
N ILE A 188 8.41 -4.78 -13.12
CA ILE A 188 8.93 -6.09 -12.71
C ILE A 188 9.43 -6.08 -11.25
N CYS A 189 9.24 -7.21 -10.57
CA CYS A 189 9.85 -7.48 -9.27
C CYS A 189 11.02 -8.44 -9.45
N LYS A 190 12.22 -8.06 -9.04
CA LYS A 190 13.46 -8.84 -9.19
C LYS A 190 14.42 -8.62 -8.02
N GLN A 191 15.27 -9.59 -7.73
CA GLN A 191 16.43 -9.37 -6.87
C GLN A 191 17.53 -8.70 -7.72
N LEU A 192 18.15 -7.63 -7.21
CA LEU A 192 19.28 -7.02 -7.89
C LEU A 192 20.60 -7.61 -7.37
N MET A 193 21.43 -8.10 -8.28
CA MET A 193 22.71 -8.74 -7.96
C MET A 193 23.90 -7.79 -8.15
N GLY A 194 23.74 -6.78 -9.00
CA GLY A 194 24.81 -5.85 -9.31
C GLY A 194 24.44 -4.90 -10.44
N PHE A 195 25.42 -4.08 -10.82
CA PHE A 195 25.34 -3.16 -11.93
C PHE A 195 26.52 -3.36 -12.88
N ASN A 196 26.21 -3.71 -14.12
CA ASN A 196 27.19 -3.90 -15.17
C ASN A 196 27.52 -2.54 -15.82
N ARG A 197 28.72 -2.03 -15.55
CA ARG A 197 29.18 -0.72 -16.07
C ARG A 197 29.47 -0.74 -17.57
N GLN A 198 29.76 -1.91 -18.17
CA GLN A 198 30.06 -2.00 -19.59
C GLN A 198 28.78 -1.90 -20.42
N THR A 199 27.72 -2.57 -19.99
CA THR A 199 26.41 -2.56 -20.66
C THR A 199 25.45 -1.50 -20.11
N ASN A 200 25.85 -0.79 -19.04
CA ASN A 200 25.03 0.21 -18.34
C ASN A 200 23.68 -0.38 -17.88
N ALA A 201 23.72 -1.56 -17.27
CA ALA A 201 22.54 -2.36 -16.97
C ALA A 201 22.54 -2.97 -15.56
N LEU A 202 21.34 -3.14 -14.99
CA LEU A 202 21.10 -3.81 -13.72
C LEU A 202 20.99 -5.31 -13.92
N GLN A 203 21.72 -6.08 -13.12
CA GLN A 203 21.68 -7.54 -13.13
C GLN A 203 20.51 -8.02 -12.27
N CYS A 204 19.51 -8.59 -12.92
CA CYS A 204 18.25 -9.01 -12.31
C CYS A 204 18.24 -10.54 -12.14
N HIS A 205 18.02 -10.98 -10.91
CA HIS A 205 17.89 -12.37 -10.53
C HIS A 205 16.45 -12.73 -10.16
N ASN A 206 16.04 -13.94 -10.52
CA ASN A 206 14.78 -14.55 -10.11
C ASN A 206 15.03 -15.52 -8.95
N LEU A 207 14.31 -15.36 -7.83
CA LEU A 207 14.43 -16.33 -6.73
C LEU A 207 13.93 -17.71 -7.14
N ASN A 208 12.89 -17.76 -7.97
CA ASN A 208 12.39 -19.02 -8.49
C ASN A 208 13.34 -19.58 -9.55
N THR A 209 13.89 -20.77 -9.29
CA THR A 209 14.90 -21.44 -10.11
C THR A 209 14.33 -22.36 -11.19
N SER A 210 13.00 -22.37 -11.38
CA SER A 210 12.39 -23.10 -12.49
C SER A 210 12.92 -22.62 -13.86
N PRO A 211 13.12 -23.52 -14.85
CA PRO A 211 13.84 -23.21 -16.10
C PRO A 211 13.30 -22.04 -16.93
N GLU A 212 12.02 -21.70 -16.76
CA GLU A 212 11.36 -20.57 -17.41
C GLU A 212 11.78 -19.20 -16.85
N TYR A 213 12.40 -19.15 -15.67
CA TYR A 213 12.85 -17.92 -15.02
C TYR A 213 14.37 -17.81 -15.11
N GLN A 214 14.86 -17.22 -16.20
CA GLN A 214 16.27 -16.96 -16.40
C GLN A 214 16.63 -15.55 -15.95
N ASP A 215 17.82 -15.40 -15.37
CA ASP A 215 18.40 -14.11 -15.03
C ASP A 215 18.67 -13.29 -16.29
N PHE A 216 18.57 -11.98 -16.16
CA PHE A 216 18.72 -11.06 -17.29
C PHE A 216 19.22 -9.70 -16.84
N GLU A 217 19.65 -8.88 -17.80
CA GLU A 217 20.03 -7.50 -17.56
C GLU A 217 18.93 -6.54 -18.02
N VAL A 218 18.74 -5.43 -17.29
CA VAL A 218 17.85 -4.33 -17.67
C VAL A 218 18.68 -3.06 -17.81
N SER A 219 18.64 -2.41 -18.98
CA SER A 219 19.33 -1.13 -19.15
C SER A 219 18.80 -0.09 -18.17
N ILE A 220 19.69 0.61 -17.47
CA ILE A 220 19.28 1.67 -16.53
C ILE A 220 18.54 2.81 -17.23
N ASN A 221 18.73 2.98 -18.54
CA ASN A 221 18.05 3.97 -19.37
C ASN A 221 16.57 3.63 -19.58
N ASP A 222 16.22 2.34 -19.57
CA ASP A 222 14.84 1.88 -19.70
C ASP A 222 14.07 1.96 -18.38
N VAL A 223 14.78 2.11 -17.26
CA VAL A 223 14.19 2.20 -15.93
C VAL A 223 13.75 3.64 -15.66
N LEU A 224 12.45 3.85 -15.50
CA LEU A 224 11.84 5.14 -15.16
C LEU A 224 11.96 5.42 -13.66
N GLN A 225 11.59 4.45 -12.83
CA GLN A 225 11.67 4.53 -11.36
C GLN A 225 12.12 3.20 -10.75
N VAL A 226 12.72 3.28 -9.57
CA VAL A 226 13.21 2.13 -8.80
C VAL A 226 12.63 2.21 -7.39
N PHE A 227 12.12 1.09 -6.89
CA PHE A 227 11.68 0.99 -5.50
C PHE A 227 12.27 -0.24 -4.82
N ARG A 228 12.89 -0.07 -3.66
CA ARG A 228 13.40 -1.18 -2.83
C ARG A 228 12.26 -1.78 -2.01
N VAL A 229 12.04 -3.08 -2.14
CA VAL A 229 10.99 -3.78 -1.38
C VAL A 229 11.36 -3.81 0.09
N MET A 230 10.41 -3.42 0.95
CA MET A 230 10.57 -3.39 2.41
C MET A 230 9.73 -4.46 3.10
N LYS A 231 8.50 -4.66 2.62
CA LYS A 231 7.55 -5.57 3.24
C LYS A 231 6.61 -6.14 2.18
N LYS A 232 6.13 -7.35 2.41
CA LYS A 232 5.12 -8.01 1.57
C LYS A 232 3.91 -8.40 2.41
N GLN A 233 2.76 -8.43 1.76
CA GLN A 233 1.52 -9.01 2.26
C GLN A 233 1.04 -10.02 1.21
N ILE A 234 0.82 -11.25 1.66
CA ILE A 234 0.39 -12.40 0.85
C ILE A 234 -1.06 -12.71 1.23
#